data_AF-A0A6G3PRW0-F1
#
_entry.id   AF-A0A6G3PRW0-F1
#
_cell.length_a   1.000
_cell.length_b   1.000
_cell.length_c   1.000
_cell.angle_alpha   90.00
_cell.angle_beta   90.00
_cell.angle_gamma   90.00
#
_symmetry.space_group_name_H-M   'P 1'
#
loop_
_entity.id
_entity.type
_entity.pdbx_description
1 polymer ?
#
loop_
_entity_poly.entity_id
_entity_poly.type
_entity_poly.pdbx_seq_one_letter_code
_entity_poly.pdbx_strand_id
1 'polypeptide(L)'
;VREAMQRLAVEGAVEVVPNRGFRVSERGPRELAELAQVRALIEVPVMLDLARTVPAHRWSALRPLADATVAAAAVGDLAAYAESDRAFHRAVLALSGNGQLVAVA
;
A
#
# COMPACT_ATOMS: atom_id res chain seq x y z
N VAL A 1 14.01 21.72 1.23
CA VAL A 1 12.55 21.61 1.00
C VAL A 1 12.17 21.52 -0.48
N ARG A 2 12.66 22.42 -1.35
CA ARG A 2 12.30 22.43 -2.79
C ARG A 2 12.52 21.09 -3.52
N GLU A 3 13.66 20.43 -3.33
CA GLU A 3 13.94 19.13 -3.95
C GLU A 3 13.05 17.99 -3.45
N ALA A 4 12.62 18.04 -2.18
CA ALA A 4 11.68 17.07 -1.63
C ALA A 4 10.29 17.26 -2.24
N MET A 5 9.83 18.51 -2.40
CA MET A 5 8.56 18.83 -3.05
C MET A 5 8.56 18.46 -4.54
N GLN A 6 9.69 18.63 -5.23
CA GLN A 6 9.83 18.20 -6.62
C GLN A 6 9.76 16.67 -6.77
N ARG A 7 10.37 15.92 -5.84
CA ARG A 7 10.23 14.45 -5.80
C ARG A 7 8.78 14.03 -5.59
N LEU A 8 8.11 14.61 -4.59
CA LEU A 8 6.69 14.37 -4.35
C LEU A 8 5.81 14.74 -5.55
N ALA A 9 6.20 15.74 -6.34
CA ALA A 9 5.49 16.10 -7.57
C ALA A 9 5.67 15.07 -8.67
N VAL A 10 6.88 14.51 -8.82
CA VAL A 10 7.16 13.41 -9.75
C VAL A 10 6.41 12.14 -9.33
N GLU A 11 6.31 11.89 -8.02
CA GLU A 11 5.55 10.76 -7.44
C GLU A 11 4.03 10.99 -7.45
N GLY A 12 3.56 12.16 -7.91
CA GLY A 12 2.15 12.51 -7.99
C GLY A 12 1.47 12.77 -6.65
N ALA A 13 2.23 12.84 -5.55
CA ALA A 13 1.71 13.16 -4.21
C ALA A 13 1.32 14.63 -4.05
N VAL A 14 1.96 15.51 -4.82
CA VAL A 14 1.61 16.93 -4.93
C VAL A 14 1.61 17.40 -6.38
N GLU A 15 0.88 18.46 -6.69
CA GLU A 15 0.91 19.14 -7.97
C GLU A 15 1.53 20.54 -7.84
N VAL A 16 2.19 21.00 -8.90
CA VAL A 16 2.74 22.36 -8.95
C VAL A 16 1.65 23.33 -9.37
N VAL A 17 1.39 24.33 -8.54
CA VAL A 17 0.40 25.37 -8.79
C VAL A 17 1.11 26.68 -9.16
N PRO A 18 0.88 27.23 -10.36
CA PRO A 18 1.49 28.49 -10.79
C PRO A 18 1.26 29.60 -9.76
N ASN A 19 2.34 30.29 -9.36
CA ASN A 19 2.35 31.37 -8.37
C ASN A 19 1.81 31.01 -6.96
N ARG A 20 1.62 29.71 -6.66
CA ARG A 20 1.12 29.24 -5.35
C ARG A 20 1.93 28.11 -4.72
N GLY A 21 2.92 27.56 -5.43
CA GLY A 21 3.81 26.53 -4.91
C GLY A 21 3.30 25.12 -5.23
N PHE A 22 2.94 24.35 -4.20
CA PHE A 22 2.52 22.94 -4.33
C PHE A 22 1.18 22.70 -3.62
N ARG A 23 0.35 21.81 -4.15
CA ARG A 23 -0.91 21.34 -3.52
C ARG A 23 -0.91 19.83 -3.44
N VAL A 24 -1.47 19.24 -2.38
CA VAL A 24 -1.64 17.78 -2.29
C VAL A 24 -2.60 17.31 -3.39
N SER A 25 -2.19 16.27 -4.11
CA SER A 25 -3.03 15.68 -5.15
C SER A 25 -4.22 14.95 -4.52
N GLU A 26 -5.42 15.25 -5.02
CA GLU A 26 -6.63 14.52 -4.65
C GLU A 26 -6.93 13.47 -5.71
N ARG A 27 -7.14 12.21 -5.30
CA ARG A 27 -7.55 11.14 -6.19
C ARG A 27 -9.06 10.97 -6.16
N GLY A 28 -9.68 11.02 -7.34
CA GLY A 28 -11.11 10.76 -7.47
C GLY A 28 -11.43 9.26 -7.34
N PRO A 29 -12.70 8.89 -7.08
CA PRO A 29 -13.13 7.49 -6.96
C PRO A 29 -12.79 6.62 -8.18
N ARG A 30 -12.80 7.21 -9.37
CA ARG A 30 -12.42 6.52 -10.62
C ARG A 30 -10.95 6.10 -10.62
N GLU A 31 -10.05 7.03 -10.32
CA GLU A 31 -8.61 6.76 -10.27
C GLU A 31 -8.30 5.71 -9.19
N LEU A 32 -8.96 5.80 -8.04
CA LEU A 32 -8.84 4.78 -6.99
C LEU A 32 -9.28 3.39 -7.47
N ALA A 33 -10.37 3.30 -8.24
CA ALA A 33 -10.82 2.03 -8.81
C ALA A 33 -9.84 1.49 -9.87
N GLU A 34 -9.28 2.36 -10.72
CA GLU A 34 -8.26 2.00 -11.70
C GLU A 34 -6.99 1.48 -11.00
N LEU A 35 -6.54 2.14 -9.93
CA LEU A 35 -5.40 1.68 -9.13
C LEU A 35 -5.69 0.34 -8.42
N ALA A 36 -6.91 0.13 -7.92
CA ALA A 36 -7.31 -1.15 -7.34
C ALA A 36 -7.26 -2.29 -8.37
N GLN A 37 -7.63 -2.02 -9.63
CA GLN A 37 -7.49 -3.01 -10.72
C GLN A 37 -6.03 -3.34 -11.00
N VAL A 38 -5.14 -2.34 -11.05
CA VAL A 38 -3.69 -2.58 -11.22
C VAL A 38 -3.14 -3.42 -10.07
N ARG A 39 -3.49 -3.10 -8.83
CA ARG A 39 -3.10 -3.91 -7.66
C ARG A 39 -3.63 -5.34 -7.76
N ALA A 40 -4.88 -5.54 -8.15
CA ALA A 40 -5.45 -6.88 -8.29
C ALA A 40 -4.70 -7.73 -9.35
N LEU A 41 -4.30 -7.14 -10.47
CA LEU A 41 -3.52 -7.83 -11.52
C LEU A 41 -2.15 -8.29 -11.02
N ILE A 42 -1.55 -7.55 -10.09
CA ILE A 42 -0.21 -7.83 -9.57
C ILE A 42 -0.28 -8.76 -8.35
N GLU A 43 -1.15 -8.46 -7.38
CA GLU A 43 -1.17 -9.11 -6.08
C GLU A 43 -1.93 -10.45 -6.08
N VAL A 44 -3.05 -10.58 -6.80
CA VAL A 44 -3.86 -11.81 -6.77
C VAL A 44 -3.08 -13.04 -7.25
N PRO A 45 -2.33 -13.00 -8.37
CA PRO A 45 -1.53 -14.16 -8.79
C PRO A 45 -0.48 -14.56 -7.75
N VAL A 46 0.14 -13.58 -7.09
CA VAL A 46 1.13 -13.80 -6.04
C VAL A 46 0.47 -14.46 -4.83
N MET A 47 -0.70 -13.97 -4.39
CA MET A 47 -1.44 -14.55 -3.28
C MET A 47 -1.81 -16.02 -3.53
N LEU A 48 -2.24 -16.34 -4.75
CA LEU A 48 -2.56 -17.73 -5.14
C LEU A 48 -1.33 -18.63 -5.11
N ASP A 49 -0.16 -18.11 -5.49
CA ASP A 49 1.08 -18.87 -5.41
C ASP A 49 1.51 -19.10 -3.96
N LEU A 50 1.55 -18.02 -3.15
CA LEU A 50 1.91 -18.10 -1.74
C LEU A 50 1.01 -19.06 -0.97
N ALA A 51 -0.30 -19.05 -1.25
CA ALA A 51 -1.25 -19.96 -0.60
C ALA A 51 -0.91 -21.45 -0.81
N ARG A 52 -0.24 -21.79 -1.92
CA ARG A 52 0.18 -23.17 -2.24
C ARG A 52 1.58 -23.52 -1.72
N THR A 53 2.47 -22.53 -1.64
CA THR A 53 3.91 -22.75 -1.41
C THR A 53 4.37 -22.41 -0.01
N VAL A 54 3.68 -21.51 0.70
CA VAL A 54 4.07 -21.04 2.02
C VAL A 54 3.51 -21.93 3.13
N PRO A 55 4.35 -22.46 4.03
CA PRO A 55 3.90 -23.26 5.17
C PRO A 55 2.96 -22.50 6.12
N ALA A 56 1.98 -23.20 6.71
CA ALA A 56 0.98 -22.65 7.62
C ALA A 56 1.56 -21.74 8.73
N HIS A 57 2.68 -22.13 9.34
CA HIS A 57 3.28 -21.37 10.45
C HIS A 57 3.76 -19.96 10.05
N ARG A 58 4.09 -19.73 8.77
CA ARG A 58 4.50 -18.39 8.27
C ARG A 58 3.30 -17.44 8.24
N TRP A 59 2.11 -17.95 7.96
CA TRP A 59 0.87 -17.15 8.01
C TRP A 59 0.50 -16.76 9.44
N SER A 60 0.74 -17.64 10.42
CA SER A 60 0.53 -17.32 11.84
C SER A 60 1.35 -16.12 12.30
N ALA A 61 2.56 -15.94 11.76
CA ALA A 61 3.41 -14.79 12.08
C ALA A 61 2.86 -13.45 11.56
N LEU A 62 1.92 -13.46 10.61
CA LEU A 62 1.29 -12.26 10.06
C LEU A 62 0.05 -11.82 10.85
N ARG A 63 -0.48 -12.67 11.73
CA ARG A 63 -1.70 -12.41 12.51
C ARG A 63 -1.64 -11.07 13.28
N PRO A 64 -0.55 -10.71 13.99
CA PRO A 64 -0.51 -9.44 14.72
C PRO A 64 -0.68 -8.21 13.82
N LEU A 65 -0.18 -8.26 12.57
CA LEU A 65 -0.34 -7.16 11.61
C LEU A 65 -1.79 -7.04 11.15
N ALA A 66 -2.45 -8.17 10.84
CA ALA A 66 -3.86 -8.18 10.48
C ALA A 66 -4.75 -7.69 11.63
N ASP A 67 -4.46 -8.11 12.86
CA ASP A 67 -5.22 -7.70 14.04
C ASP A 67 -5.08 -6.19 14.32
N ALA A 68 -3.90 -5.61 14.06
CA ALA A 68 -3.69 -4.16 14.14
C ALA A 68 -4.57 -3.39 13.13
N THR A 69 -4.70 -3.91 11.90
CA THR A 69 -5.60 -3.33 10.89
C THR A 69 -7.05 -3.35 11.35
N VAL A 70 -7.51 -4.47 11.92
CA VAL A 70 -8.87 -4.60 12.47
C VAL A 70 -9.09 -3.67 13.65
N ALA A 71 -8.13 -3.57 14.57
CA ALA A 71 -8.23 -2.71 15.75
C ALA A 71 -8.34 -1.22 15.37
N ALA A 72 -7.53 -0.76 14.41
CA ALA A 72 -7.59 0.61 13.92
C ALA A 72 -8.93 0.90 13.21
N ALA A 73 -9.42 -0.04 12.40
CA ALA A 73 -10.73 0.09 11.75
C ALA A 73 -11.88 0.19 12.76
N ALA A 74 -11.84 -0.60 13.84
CA ALA A 74 -12.90 -0.65 14.85
C ALA A 74 -13.15 0.69 15.55
N VAL A 75 -12.12 1.53 15.66
CA VAL A 75 -12.21 2.86 16.28
C VAL A 75 -12.26 4.00 15.25
N GLY A 76 -12.26 3.67 13.95
CA GLY A 76 -12.28 4.66 12.87
C GLY A 76 -10.98 5.45 12.70
N ASP A 77 -9.85 4.94 13.22
CA ASP A 77 -8.55 5.57 13.02
C ASP A 77 -8.02 5.27 11.61
N LEU A 78 -8.37 6.16 10.67
CA LEU A 78 -8.00 6.03 9.25
C LEU A 78 -6.48 6.05 9.03
N ALA A 79 -5.73 6.79 9.86
CA ALA A 79 -4.29 6.89 9.71
C ALA A 79 -3.62 5.59 10.16
N ALA A 80 -3.97 5.08 11.34
CA ALA A 80 -3.48 3.80 11.83
C ALA A 80 -3.94 2.64 10.96
N TYR A 81 -5.17 2.70 10.42
CA TYR A 81 -5.68 1.70 9.48
C TYR A 81 -4.83 1.68 8.20
N ALA A 82 -4.59 2.83 7.58
CA ALA A 82 -3.80 2.90 6.35
C ALA A 82 -2.34 2.45 6.56
N GLU A 83 -1.76 2.70 7.73
CA GLU A 83 -0.39 2.24 8.04
C GLU A 83 -0.33 0.73 8.28
N SER A 84 -1.22 0.21 9.13
CA SER A 84 -1.27 -1.24 9.45
C SER A 84 -1.65 -2.08 8.23
N ASP A 85 -2.60 -1.63 7.41
CA ASP A 85 -2.97 -2.29 6.15
C ASP A 85 -1.77 -2.42 5.19
N ARG A 86 -1.00 -1.33 5.00
CA ARG A 86 0.22 -1.36 4.18
C ARG A 86 1.28 -2.28 4.77
N ALA A 87 1.48 -2.25 6.09
CA ALA A 87 2.43 -3.12 6.77
C ALA A 87 2.07 -4.61 6.58
N PHE A 88 0.79 -4.95 6.72
CA PHE A 88 0.30 -6.30 6.48
C PHE A 88 0.52 -6.75 5.03
N HIS A 89 0.12 -5.94 4.04
CA HIS A 89 0.29 -6.27 2.62
C HIS A 89 1.77 -6.46 2.25
N ARG A 90 2.67 -5.56 2.68
CA ARG A 90 4.12 -5.72 2.45
C ARG A 90 4.67 -6.99 3.08
N ALA A 91 4.26 -7.32 4.30
CA ALA A 91 4.73 -8.53 4.98
C ALA A 91 4.27 -9.81 4.26
N VAL A 92 3.05 -9.82 3.73
CA VAL A 92 2.54 -10.91 2.88
C VAL A 92 3.35 -11.01 1.60
N LEU A 93 3.49 -9.93 0.83
CA LEU A 93 4.20 -9.94 -0.45
C LEU A 93 5.68 -10.27 -0.30
N ALA A 94 6.31 -9.94 0.83
CA ALA A 94 7.69 -10.30 1.14
C ALA A 94 7.91 -11.83 1.21
N LEU A 95 6.86 -12.62 1.47
CA LEU A 95 6.95 -14.09 1.43
C LEU A 95 7.27 -14.62 0.03
N SER A 96 7.01 -13.84 -1.04
CA SER A 96 7.35 -14.22 -2.41
C SER A 96 8.86 -14.17 -2.69
N GLY A 97 9.64 -13.52 -1.83
CA GLY A 97 11.05 -13.24 -2.07
C GLY A 97 11.31 -12.21 -3.18
N ASN A 98 10.27 -11.66 -3.80
CA ASN A 98 10.41 -10.65 -4.85
C ASN A 98 10.48 -9.24 -4.25
N GLY A 99 11.70 -8.74 -4.05
CA GLY A 99 11.92 -7.40 -3.49
C GLY A 99 11.37 -6.25 -4.35
N GLN A 100 11.28 -6.43 -5.68
CA GLN A 100 10.71 -5.41 -6.56
C GLN A 100 9.19 -5.33 -6.41
N LEU A 101 8.54 -6.48 -6.22
CA LEU A 101 7.11 -6.52 -5.92
C LEU A 101 6.79 -5.75 -4.64
N VAL A 102 7.56 -5.94 -3.57
CA VAL A 102 7.37 -5.22 -2.29
C VAL A 102 7.64 -3.72 -2.42
N ALA A 103 8.50 -3.30 -3.35
CA ALA A 103 8.80 -1.89 -3.57
C ALA A 103 7.72 -1.17 -4.39
N VAL A 104 7.04 -1.88 -5.28
CA VAL A 104 6.03 -1.33 -6.21
C VAL A 104 4.62 -1.39 -5.63
N ALA A 105 4.32 -2.39 -4.79
CA ALA A 105 3.03 -2.55 -4.11
C ALA A 105 2.97 -1.81 -2.77
#